data_AF-A0A0R3QEC0-F1
#
_entry.id   AF-A0A0R3QEC0-F1
#
_cell.length_a   1.000
_cell.length_b   1.000
_cell.length_c   1.000
_cell.angle_alpha   90.00
_cell.angle_beta   90.00
_cell.angle_gamma   90.00
#
_symmetry.space_group_name_H-M   'P 1'
#
loop_
_entity.id
_entity.type
_entity.pdbx_description
1 polymer ?
#
loop_
_entity_poly.entity_id
_entity_poly.type
_entity_poly.pdbx_seq_one_letter_code
_entity_poly.pdbx_strand_id
1 'polypeptide(L)'
;MQAQSQTDKYASHTALYGQPHYKIVMKMLPTDSQRDALMALTARQGFRVKDIRIIHKGPDRCFGFVEFGDVNSVQAWMEYNK
;
A
#
# COMPACT_ATOMS: atom_id res chain seq x y z
N MET A 1 17.12 24.60 -26.34
CA MET A 1 17.56 23.33 -25.72
C MET A 1 17.09 23.32 -24.28
N GLN A 2 16.34 22.27 -23.89
CA GLN A 2 16.16 21.59 -22.58
C GLN A 2 16.19 22.40 -21.26
N ALA A 3 15.47 22.08 -20.18
CA ALA A 3 14.31 21.24 -19.86
C ALA A 3 13.98 21.57 -18.38
N GLN A 4 12.70 21.56 -17.99
CA GLN A 4 12.25 21.75 -16.60
C GLN A 4 12.89 20.71 -15.67
N SER A 5 13.65 21.16 -14.67
CA SER A 5 14.11 20.29 -13.58
C SER A 5 12.96 20.04 -12.60
N GLN A 6 12.21 18.98 -12.88
CA GLN A 6 11.31 18.32 -11.94
C GLN A 6 12.18 17.76 -10.81
N THR A 7 12.12 18.41 -9.64
CA THR A 7 12.74 17.89 -8.42
C THR A 7 11.84 16.77 -7.91
N ASP A 8 12.04 15.58 -8.47
CA ASP A 8 11.48 14.34 -7.99
C ASP A 8 11.91 14.12 -6.53
N LYS A 9 10.94 14.28 -5.64
CA LYS A 9 11.03 13.92 -4.22
C LYS A 9 11.08 12.39 -4.08
N TYR A 10 12.14 11.74 -4.56
CA TYR A 10 12.53 10.43 -4.07
C TYR A 10 13.27 10.65 -2.76
N ALA A 11 12.50 10.87 -1.68
CA ALA A 11 13.01 10.71 -0.34
C ALA A 11 13.63 9.31 -0.27
N SER A 12 14.94 9.29 -0.04
CA SER A 12 15.77 8.11 0.00
C SER A 12 15.12 7.00 0.83
N HIS A 13 14.77 5.90 0.16
CA HIS A 13 14.33 4.66 0.81
C HIS A 13 15.53 3.98 1.48
N THR A 14 16.08 4.61 2.51
CA THR A 14 16.93 3.93 3.48
C THR A 14 15.97 3.25 4.45
N ALA A 15 15.39 2.12 4.03
CA ALA A 15 14.66 1.25 4.93
C ALA A 15 15.66 0.72 5.97
N LEU A 16 15.69 1.36 7.14
CA LEU A 16 16.38 0.86 8.31
C LEU A 16 15.77 -0.50 8.64
N TYR A 17 16.48 -1.57 8.28
CA TYR A 17 16.11 -2.94 8.63
C TYR A 17 15.85 -3.01 10.14
N GLY A 18 14.59 -3.29 10.51
CA GLY A 18 14.18 -3.47 11.92
C GLY A 18 13.11 -2.50 12.44
N GLN A 19 12.69 -1.49 11.68
CA GLN A 19 11.50 -0.71 12.08
C GLN A 19 10.22 -1.47 11.73
N PRO A 20 9.23 -1.52 12.63
CA PRO A 20 7.99 -2.22 12.33
C PRO A 20 7.30 -1.55 11.14
N HIS A 21 7.07 -2.34 10.10
CA HIS A 21 6.50 -1.83 8.85
C HIS A 21 4.99 -1.68 9.02
N TYR A 22 4.52 -0.45 9.15
CA TYR A 22 3.10 -0.10 9.11
C TYR A 22 2.47 -0.28 7.72
N LYS A 23 3.23 -0.82 6.75
CA LYS A 23 2.86 -0.85 5.34
C LYS A 23 3.11 -2.22 4.74
N ILE A 24 2.06 -2.82 4.19
CA ILE A 24 2.10 -4.15 3.55
C ILE A 24 1.84 -3.99 2.05
N VAL A 25 2.49 -4.86 1.26
CA VAL A 25 2.22 -4.98 -0.18
C VAL A 25 1.10 -6.00 -0.40
N MET A 26 -0.01 -5.57 -1.00
CA MET A 26 -0.99 -6.46 -1.62
C MET A 26 -0.58 -6.76 -3.05
N LYS A 27 -0.18 -8.01 -3.29
CA LYS A 27 0.16 -8.49 -4.64
C LYS A 27 -1.13 -8.95 -5.34
N MET A 28 -1.16 -8.81 -6.66
CA MET A 28 -2.24 -9.32 -7.53
C MET A 28 -3.63 -8.73 -7.20
N LEU A 29 -3.74 -7.41 -7.27
CA LEU A 29 -5.06 -6.78 -7.23
C LEU A 29 -5.75 -6.91 -8.60
N PRO A 30 -7.08 -7.11 -8.64
CA PRO A 30 -7.87 -6.92 -9.85
C PRO A 30 -7.61 -5.53 -10.47
N THR A 31 -7.58 -5.43 -11.80
CA THR A 31 -7.25 -4.18 -12.52
C THR A 31 -8.34 -3.11 -12.37
N ASP A 32 -9.56 -3.50 -12.03
CA ASP A 32 -10.69 -2.65 -11.72
C ASP A 32 -10.81 -2.29 -10.22
N SER A 33 -9.82 -2.71 -9.41
CA SER A 33 -9.81 -2.43 -7.97
C SER A 33 -9.88 -0.93 -7.70
N GLN A 34 -10.86 -0.52 -6.91
CA GLN A 34 -11.00 0.86 -6.46
C GLN A 34 -10.56 1.01 -5.01
N ARG A 35 -9.82 2.09 -4.74
CA ARG A 35 -9.29 2.39 -3.39
C ARG A 35 -10.39 2.34 -2.34
N ASP A 36 -11.49 3.05 -2.58
CA ASP A 36 -12.53 3.20 -1.57
C ASP A 36 -13.28 1.89 -1.32
N ALA A 37 -13.44 1.06 -2.35
CA ALA A 37 -13.99 -0.29 -2.21
C ALA A 37 -13.09 -1.19 -1.36
N LEU A 38 -11.77 -1.15 -1.59
CA LEU A 38 -10.81 -1.90 -0.77
C LEU A 38 -10.77 -1.39 0.67
N MET A 39 -10.82 -0.07 0.88
CA MET A 39 -10.87 0.55 2.21
C MET A 39 -12.13 0.09 2.97
N ALA A 40 -13.30 0.14 2.31
CA ALA A 40 -14.56 -0.29 2.89
C ALA A 40 -14.58 -1.80 3.21
N LEU A 41 -14.05 -2.64 2.31
CA LEU A 41 -13.94 -4.08 2.54
C LEU A 41 -13.06 -4.39 3.75
N THR A 42 -11.89 -3.74 3.84
CA THR A 42 -10.94 -3.94 4.93
C THR A 42 -11.51 -3.48 6.27
N ALA A 43 -12.24 -2.35 6.28
CA ALA A 43 -12.95 -1.87 7.45
C ALA A 43 -14.07 -2.83 7.90
N ARG A 44 -14.82 -3.43 6.96
CA ARG A 44 -15.85 -4.45 7.25
C ARG A 44 -15.28 -5.73 7.85
N GLN A 45 -14.02 -6.05 7.52
CA GLN A 45 -13.29 -7.17 8.12
C GLN A 45 -12.76 -6.84 9.54
N GLY A 46 -12.97 -5.62 10.02
CA GLY A 46 -12.53 -5.17 11.35
C GLY A 46 -11.14 -4.54 11.36
N PHE A 47 -10.49 -4.40 10.20
CA PHE A 47 -9.16 -3.81 10.09
C PHE A 47 -9.22 -2.30 9.83
N ARG A 48 -8.55 -1.52 10.67
CA ARG A 48 -8.45 -0.06 10.50
C ARG A 48 -7.21 0.29 9.67
N VAL A 49 -7.43 0.45 8.38
CA VAL A 49 -6.42 0.95 7.44
C VAL A 49 -6.47 2.47 7.38
N LYS A 50 -5.29 3.08 7.34
CA LYS A 50 -5.12 4.54 7.19
C LYS A 50 -5.23 4.95 5.73
N ASP A 51 -4.60 4.17 4.84
CA ASP A 51 -4.66 4.41 3.40
C ASP A 51 -4.41 3.14 2.60
N ILE A 52 -4.97 3.08 1.39
CA ILE A 52 -4.67 2.08 0.38
C ILE A 52 -4.27 2.81 -0.89
N ARG A 53 -3.01 2.58 -1.32
CA ARG A 53 -2.49 3.13 -2.57
C ARG A 53 -2.40 2.03 -3.62
N ILE A 54 -3.18 2.18 -4.68
CA ILE A 54 -3.19 1.27 -5.83
C ILE A 54 -2.20 1.75 -6.88
N ILE A 55 -1.36 0.83 -7.37
CA ILE A 55 -0.35 1.06 -8.39
C ILE A 55 -0.63 0.16 -9.60
N HIS A 56 -0.80 0.80 -10.75
CA HIS A 56 -0.94 0.12 -12.03
C HIS A 56 0.43 0.03 -12.71
N LYS A 57 0.86 -1.18 -13.06
CA LYS A 57 2.09 -1.45 -13.80
C LYS A 57 1.73 -2.10 -15.14
N GLY A 58 1.32 -1.28 -16.10
CA GLY A 58 0.78 -1.75 -17.38
C GLY A 58 -0.69 -2.17 -17.27
N PRO A 59 -1.27 -2.71 -18.36
CA PRO A 59 -2.70 -2.99 -18.44
C PRO A 59 -3.15 -4.13 -17.51
N ASP A 60 -2.29 -5.13 -17.28
CA ASP A 60 -2.69 -6.39 -16.63
C ASP A 60 -2.21 -6.55 -15.19
N ARG A 61 -1.33 -5.65 -14.72
CA ARG A 61 -0.68 -5.81 -13.42
C ARG A 61 -1.02 -4.65 -12.50
N CYS A 62 -1.81 -4.95 -11.49
CA CYS A 62 -2.13 -4.05 -10.41
C CYS A 62 -1.61 -4.60 -9.07
N PHE A 63 -1.06 -3.72 -8.24
CA PHE A 63 -0.68 -4.06 -6.87
C PHE A 63 -0.95 -2.89 -5.95
N GLY A 64 -1.15 -3.17 -4.67
CA GLY A 64 -1.50 -2.17 -3.67
C GLY A 64 -0.46 -2.09 -2.57
N PHE A 65 -0.36 -0.93 -1.95
CA PHE A 65 0.18 -0.82 -0.62
C PHE A 65 -0.92 -0.43 0.35
N VAL A 66 -0.94 -1.08 1.50
CA VAL A 66 -1.88 -0.77 2.58
C VAL A 66 -1.10 -0.28 3.77
N GLU A 67 -1.46 0.91 4.24
CA GLU A 67 -0.89 1.54 5.41
C GLU A 67 -1.84 1.39 6.60
N PHE A 68 -1.31 0.94 7.73
CA PHE A 68 -2.00 0.75 8.99
C PHE A 68 -1.62 1.84 9.99
N GLY A 69 -2.49 2.08 10.97
CA GLY A 69 -2.19 3.01 12.06
C GLY A 69 -1.15 2.48 13.05
N ASP A 70 -0.98 1.16 13.15
CA ASP A 70 -0.15 0.50 14.14
C ASP A 70 0.32 -0.89 13.69
N VAL A 71 1.34 -1.41 14.37
CA VAL A 71 1.99 -2.69 14.05
C VAL A 71 1.12 -3.91 14.37
N ASN A 72 0.28 -3.82 15.40
CA ASN A 72 -0.58 -4.94 15.80
C ASN A 72 -1.64 -5.19 14.73
N SER A 73 -2.18 -4.13 14.15
CA SER A 73 -3.12 -4.21 13.02
C SER A 73 -2.49 -4.85 11.78
N VAL A 74 -1.22 -4.53 11.48
CA VAL A 74 -0.43 -5.17 10.39
C VAL A 74 -0.30 -6.67 10.65
N GLN A 75 0.10 -7.06 11.86
CA GLN A 75 0.29 -8.46 12.22
C GLN A 75 -1.01 -9.25 12.15
N ALA A 76 -2.08 -8.73 12.77
CA ALA A 76 -3.40 -9.35 12.74
C ALA A 76 -3.91 -9.53 11.31
N TRP A 77 -3.67 -8.54 10.43
CA TRP A 77 -4.06 -8.65 9.04
C TRP A 77 -3.21 -9.68 8.27
N MET A 78 -1.89 -9.74 8.49
CA MET A 78 -1.06 -10.78 7.88
C MET A 78 -1.43 -12.18 8.34
N GLU A 79 -1.78 -12.36 9.62
CA GLU A 79 -2.23 -13.64 10.16
C GLU A 79 -3.58 -14.06 9.57
N TYR A 80 -4.50 -13.11 9.39
CA TYR A 80 -5.80 -13.36 8.77
C TYR A 80 -5.69 -13.78 7.29
N ASN A 81 -4.70 -13.27 6.56
CA ASN A 81 -4.51 -13.53 5.12
C ASN A 81 -3.41 -14.56 4.80
N LYS A 82 -2.91 -15.31 5.79
CA LYS A 82 -2.02 -16.44 5.54
C LYS A 82 -2.73 -17.55 4.77
#